data_AF-A0A7L2S6V2-F1
#
_entry.id   AF-A0A7L2S6V2-F1
#
_cell.length_a   1.000
_cell.length_b   1.000
_cell.length_c   1.000
_cell.angle_alpha   90.00
_cell.angle_beta   90.00
_cell.angle_gamma   90.00
#
_symmetry.space_group_name_H-M   'P 1'
#
loop_
_entity.id
_entity.type
_entity.pdbx_description
1 polymer ?
#
loop_
_entity_poly.entity_id
_entity_poly.type
_entity_poly.pdbx_seq_one_letter_code
_entity_poly.pdbx_strand_id
1 'polypeptide(L)'
;LPEPPHLRLAGGSHRCAGRVELLHLGSWGGVCAHTWGPREAQVVCRYLGCGTALSASPAAVPGAAAGQVWLEQVSCSGSESDLGQCRAGPWREHT
;
A
#
# COMPACT_ATOMS: atom_id res chain seq x y z
N LEU A 1 9.86 -4.18 14.21
CA LEU A 1 9.84 -4.21 12.74
C LEU A 1 11.27 -4.03 12.24
N PRO A 2 11.94 -5.07 11.74
CA PRO A 2 13.07 -4.90 10.83
C PRO A 2 12.69 -5.40 9.42
N GLU A 3 13.32 -4.82 8.40
CA GLU A 3 13.09 -4.96 6.95
C GLU A 3 11.87 -4.17 6.38
N PRO A 4 12.08 -3.39 5.30
CA PRO A 4 11.01 -2.65 4.65
C PRO A 4 10.02 -3.61 3.98
N PRO A 5 8.70 -3.34 4.05
CA PRO A 5 7.71 -4.24 3.50
C PRO A 5 7.89 -4.40 1.99
N HIS A 6 7.93 -5.65 1.52
CA HIS A 6 7.91 -5.97 0.09
C HIS A 6 6.60 -5.47 -0.52
N LEU A 7 6.70 -4.48 -1.41
CA LEU A 7 5.57 -3.71 -1.95
C LEU A 7 5.56 -3.73 -3.47
N ARG A 8 4.37 -3.82 -4.08
CA ARG A 8 4.19 -3.65 -5.54
C ARG A 8 2.91 -2.88 -5.88
N LEU A 9 2.87 -2.35 -7.10
CA LEU A 9 1.65 -1.85 -7.74
C LEU A 9 1.12 -2.89 -8.73
N ALA A 10 -0.09 -3.38 -8.49
CA ALA A 10 -0.73 -4.42 -9.30
C ALA A 10 -1.93 -3.88 -10.08
N GLY A 11 -2.17 -4.42 -11.29
CA GLY A 11 -3.37 -4.13 -12.07
C GLY A 11 -3.48 -2.70 -12.63
N GLY A 12 -2.39 -1.93 -12.68
CA GLY A 12 -2.38 -0.64 -13.38
C GLY A 12 -1.74 -0.70 -14.76
N SER A 13 -1.78 0.41 -15.48
CA SER A 13 -1.33 0.52 -16.88
C SER A 13 0.19 0.50 -17.06
N HIS A 14 0.96 0.73 -16.00
CA HIS A 14 2.41 0.78 -16.02
C HIS A 14 2.97 0.53 -14.61
N ARG A 15 4.30 0.40 -14.49
CA ARG A 15 4.97 0.06 -13.21
C ARG A 15 4.68 1.00 -12.03
N CYS A 16 4.25 2.23 -12.30
CA CYS A 16 3.98 3.28 -11.32
C CYS A 16 2.48 3.56 -11.12
N ALA A 17 1.62 2.71 -11.67
CA ALA A 17 0.18 2.77 -11.45
C ALA A 17 -0.35 1.39 -11.03
N GLY A 18 -1.33 1.40 -10.13
CA GLY A 18 -2.02 0.18 -9.73
C GLY A 18 -2.48 0.24 -8.29
N ARG A 19 -3.07 -0.88 -7.85
CA ARG A 19 -3.38 -1.16 -6.45
C ARG A 19 -2.08 -1.44 -5.69
N VAL A 20 -1.94 -0.83 -4.52
CA VAL A 20 -0.85 -1.16 -3.59
C VAL A 20 -1.10 -2.53 -2.97
N GLU A 21 -0.13 -3.42 -3.13
CA GLU A 21 -0.09 -4.73 -2.50
C GLU A 21 1.19 -4.90 -1.69
N LEU A 22 1.05 -5.51 -0.52
CA LEU A 22 2.12 -5.86 0.41
C LEU A 22 2.27 -7.37 0.44
N LEU A 23 3.50 -7.87 0.46
CA LEU A 23 3.78 -9.28 0.70
C LEU A 23 3.96 -9.50 2.20
N HIS A 24 3.09 -10.32 2.79
CA HIS A 24 3.16 -10.71 4.18
C HIS A 24 2.84 -12.20 4.29
N LEU A 25 3.60 -12.94 5.11
CA LEU A 25 3.45 -14.40 5.28
C LEU A 25 3.36 -15.17 3.94
N GLY A 26 4.17 -14.79 2.95
CA GLY A 26 4.22 -15.44 1.64
C GLY A 26 3.04 -15.16 0.72
N SER A 27 2.12 -14.27 1.09
CA SER A 27 0.96 -13.92 0.25
C SER A 27 0.78 -12.41 0.09
N TRP A 28 0.30 -12.02 -1.10
CA TRP A 28 0.06 -10.62 -1.44
C TRP A 28 -1.32 -10.20 -0.97
N GLY A 29 -1.38 -9.02 -0.34
CA GLY A 29 -2.61 -8.47 0.17
C GLY A 29 -2.63 -6.95 0.06
N GLY A 30 -3.84 -6.39 0.06
CA GLY A 30 -4.06 -4.97 -0.13
C GLY A 30 -3.87 -4.15 1.15
N VAL A 31 -3.90 -2.83 0.96
CA VAL A 31 -4.07 -1.86 2.04
C VAL A 31 -5.53 -1.41 2.07
N CYS A 32 -6.07 -1.23 3.28
CA CYS A 32 -7.42 -0.73 3.46
C CYS A 32 -7.61 0.66 2.84
N ALA A 33 -8.67 0.82 2.04
CA ALA A 33 -8.91 2.04 1.27
C ALA A 33 -9.42 3.23 2.11
N HIS A 34 -9.92 2.99 3.34
CA HIS A 34 -10.58 4.02 4.15
C HIS A 34 -9.65 5.16 4.59
N THR A 35 -8.37 4.89 4.83
CA THR A 35 -7.37 5.91 5.19
C THR A 35 -6.40 6.20 4.05
N TRP A 36 -6.62 5.60 2.88
CA TRP A 36 -5.71 5.74 1.76
C TRP A 36 -5.85 7.12 1.11
N GLY A 37 -4.76 7.88 1.07
CA GLY A 37 -4.73 9.21 0.52
C GLY A 37 -3.44 9.56 -0.22
N PRO A 38 -3.30 10.84 -0.63
CA PRO A 38 -2.16 11.30 -1.40
C PRO A 38 -0.83 11.19 -0.64
N ARG A 39 -0.85 11.23 0.69
CA ARG A 39 0.37 11.10 1.52
C ARG A 39 0.90 9.67 1.49
N GLU A 40 0.02 8.69 1.64
CA GLU A 40 0.35 7.27 1.56
C GLU A 40 0.83 6.92 0.15
N ALA A 41 0.14 7.43 -0.89
CA ALA A 41 0.57 7.25 -2.26
C ALA A 41 1.94 7.88 -2.54
N GLN A 42 2.24 9.05 -1.97
CA GLN A 42 3.55 9.71 -2.10
C GLN A 42 4.67 8.85 -1.52
N VAL A 43 4.46 8.25 -0.35
CA VAL A 43 5.42 7.33 0.29
C VAL A 43 5.67 6.13 -0.63
N VAL A 44 4.62 5.53 -1.18
CA VAL A 44 4.73 4.39 -2.09
C VAL A 44 5.45 4.74 -3.39
N CYS A 45 5.07 5.83 -4.05
CA CYS A 45 5.71 6.24 -5.30
C CYS A 45 7.18 6.54 -5.08
N ARG A 46 7.56 7.13 -3.94
CA ARG A 46 8.96 7.38 -3.60
C ARG A 46 9.71 6.08 -3.33
N TYR A 47 9.13 5.17 -2.54
CA TYR A 47 9.72 3.87 -2.23
C TYR A 47 10.00 3.04 -3.51
N LEU A 48 9.10 3.09 -4.50
CA LEU A 48 9.24 2.38 -5.78
C LEU A 48 10.09 3.12 -6.83
N GLY A 49 10.62 4.31 -6.53
CA GLY A 49 11.35 5.11 -7.52
C GLY A 49 10.48 5.60 -8.67
N CYS A 50 9.19 5.82 -8.41
CA CYS A 50 8.19 6.34 -9.33
C CYS A 50 8.04 7.87 -9.27
N GLY A 51 8.73 8.53 -8.34
CA GLY A 51 8.69 9.98 -8.17
C GLY A 51 7.48 10.43 -7.35
N THR A 52 6.82 11.50 -7.78
CA THR A 52 5.68 12.11 -7.08
C THR A 52 4.37 11.40 -7.44
N ALA A 53 3.54 11.13 -6.44
CA ALA A 53 2.22 10.54 -6.66
C ALA A 53 1.31 11.53 -7.40
N LEU A 54 0.76 11.09 -8.53
CA LEU A 54 -0.13 11.90 -9.37
C LEU A 54 -1.60 11.80 -8.93
N SER A 55 -1.99 10.64 -8.40
CA SER A 55 -3.34 10.38 -7.93
C SER A 55 -3.31 9.32 -6.84
N ALA A 56 -4.21 9.47 -5.87
CA ALA A 56 -4.48 8.49 -4.83
C ALA A 56 -5.97 8.23 -4.81
N SER A 57 -6.43 7.28 -5.62
CA SER A 57 -7.80 6.82 -5.55
C SER A 57 -7.89 5.67 -4.55
N PRO A 58 -8.86 5.67 -3.62
CA PRO A 58 -9.23 4.49 -2.84
C PRO A 58 -9.89 3.47 -3.78
N ALA A 59 -9.13 2.90 -4.71
CA ALA A 59 -9.66 2.03 -5.73
C ALA A 59 -9.92 0.65 -5.13
N ALA A 60 -11.17 0.37 -4.78
CA ALA A 60 -11.70 -0.98 -4.88
C ALA A 60 -11.77 -1.33 -6.37
N VAL A 61 -10.70 -1.92 -6.92
CA VAL A 61 -10.67 -2.51 -8.26
C VAL A 61 -11.83 -3.51 -8.36
N PRO A 62 -12.82 -3.29 -9.25
CA PRO A 62 -13.90 -4.25 -9.49
C PRO A 62 -13.32 -5.59 -9.95
N GLY A 63 -13.70 -6.68 -9.29
CA GLY A 63 -13.18 -8.03 -9.60
C GLY A 63 -11.96 -8.46 -8.77
N ALA A 64 -11.45 -7.62 -7.86
CA ALA A 64 -10.58 -8.11 -6.80
C ALA A 64 -11.43 -9.02 -5.90
N ALA A 65 -11.23 -10.34 -5.98
CA ALA A 65 -11.65 -11.27 -4.95
C ALA A 65 -11.38 -10.61 -3.60
N ALA A 66 -12.36 -10.54 -2.70
CA ALA A 66 -12.27 -9.84 -1.41
C ALA A 66 -10.89 -10.06 -0.78
N GLY A 67 -9.97 -9.15 -1.10
CA GLY A 67 -8.55 -9.51 -1.10
C GLY A 67 -8.08 -9.42 0.32
N GLN A 68 -7.27 -10.38 0.76
CA GLN A 68 -6.58 -10.34 2.04
C GLN A 68 -6.04 -8.92 2.26
N VAL A 69 -6.58 -8.19 3.24
CA VAL A 69 -6.08 -6.87 3.61
C VAL A 69 -5.05 -7.09 4.69
N TRP A 70 -3.82 -6.69 4.42
CA TRP A 70 -2.74 -6.85 5.37
C TRP A 70 -2.61 -5.67 6.32
N LEU A 71 -2.81 -4.48 5.79
CA LEU A 71 -2.55 -3.24 6.51
C LEU A 71 -3.82 -2.39 6.56
N GLU A 72 -4.24 -2.08 7.77
CA GLU A 72 -5.40 -1.26 8.08
C GLU A 72 -4.94 0.09 8.63
N GLN A 73 -5.76 1.14 8.47
CA GLN A 73 -5.54 2.44 9.10
C GLN A 73 -4.16 3.08 8.85
N VAL A 74 -3.63 2.92 7.65
CA VAL A 74 -2.36 3.53 7.26
C VAL A 74 -2.53 5.04 7.17
N SER A 75 -1.70 5.76 7.93
CA SER A 75 -1.64 7.21 7.97
C SER A 75 -0.17 7.65 7.95
N CYS A 76 0.21 8.28 6.85
CA CYS A 76 1.52 8.82 6.58
C CYS A 76 1.50 10.35 6.65
N SER A 77 2.63 10.95 7.01
CA SER A 77 2.91 12.38 6.81
C SER A 77 3.26 12.70 5.36
N GLY A 78 3.72 11.71 4.58
CA GLY A 78 4.20 11.85 3.20
C GLY A 78 5.74 11.94 3.11
N SER A 79 6.44 11.88 4.25
CA SER A 79 7.89 12.02 4.36
C SER A 79 8.59 10.73 4.80
N GLU A 80 7.82 9.68 5.06
CA GLU A 80 8.28 8.34 5.43
C GLU A 80 8.94 7.60 4.27
N SER A 81 10.01 6.86 4.54
CA SER A 81 10.78 6.15 3.50
C SER A 81 9.98 4.99 2.90
N ASP A 82 9.13 4.36 3.70
CA ASP A 82 8.30 3.23 3.35
C ASP A 82 7.04 3.19 4.23
N LEU A 83 6.06 2.36 3.86
CA LEU A 83 4.79 2.24 4.61
C LEU A 83 4.95 1.68 6.03
N GLY A 84 6.04 0.98 6.33
CA GLY A 84 6.35 0.47 7.67
C GLY A 84 6.76 1.58 8.65
N GLN A 85 7.13 2.76 8.16
CA GLN A 85 7.40 3.96 8.98
C GLN A 85 6.15 4.83 9.20
N CYS A 86 5.07 4.58 8.45
CA CYS A 86 3.81 5.27 8.68
C CYS A 86 3.12 4.72 9.93
N ARG A 87 2.21 5.52 10.52
CA ARG A 87 1.31 4.98 11.53
C ARG A 87 0.35 4.03 10.84
N ALA A 88 0.33 2.77 11.25
CA ALA A 88 -0.58 1.77 10.72
C ALA A 88 -1.15 0.96 11.88
N GLY A 89 -2.33 0.37 11.65
CA GLY A 89 -2.85 -0.67 12.52
C GLY A 89 -1.96 -1.92 12.50
N PRO A 90 -2.20 -2.88 13.42
CA PRO A 90 -1.52 -4.15 13.37
C PRO A 90 -1.76 -4.85 12.02
N TRP A 91 -0.77 -5.62 11.58
CA TRP A 91 -0.95 -6.52 10.44
C TRP A 91 -2.11 -7.47 10.78
N ARG A 92 -3.00 -7.74 9.81
CA ARG A 92 -4.00 -8.79 10.02
C ARG A 92 -3.28 -10.13 10.06
N GLU A 93 -3.05 -10.66 11.25
CA GLU A 93 -2.66 -12.07 11.41
C GLU A 93 -3.89 -12.93 11.11
N HIS A 94 -3.72 -13.91 10.22
CA HIS A 94 -4.75 -14.89 9.91
C HIS A 94 -4.91 -15.78 11.14
N THR A 95 -6.00 -15.65 11.90
CA THR A 95 -6.47 -16.75 12.77
C THR A 95 -7.13 -17.82 11.93
#